data_AF-A0A354FPN3-F1
#
_entry.id   AF-A0A354FPN3-F1
#
_cell.length_a   1.000
_cell.length_b   1.000
_cell.length_c   1.000
_cell.angle_alpha   90.00
_cell.angle_beta   90.00
_cell.angle_gamma   90.00
#
_symmetry.space_group_name_H-M   'P 1'
#
loop_
_entity.id
_entity.type
_entity.pdbx_description
1 polymer ?
#
loop_
_entity_poly.entity_id
_entity_poly.type
_entity_poly.pdbx_seq_one_letter_code
_entity_poly.pdbx_strand_id
1 'polypeptide(L)'
;LEDEDEESTEAFTTWFYAALGSPDLAALKTEHQPIQAEFAKIKAALESIPESCRQRHFDEFANTLNSRLANVKADLKYRFLEAALQITGKHERIEEAARVFEYYQDLVTEIELDVYLDGPDQIDADKPFGLFVNLRHTKEIERESGGFQRYLINQNNSPYSYNYGRPTEDYRDKFEKGARSVLEEHFEILSLTFHNSKVASRTDAQDGWTVTPYAYFLLKPKGPEIDAVPPLKIDLDFLDTSGYVVLPIASAAIPIDASGETPPRPYRDLSLAMILDQRETEKEASVTLEIRASGHGLVPAIGELIKLPIEGFKITSTDDRELQVDELDARTDDGAPISTHEWRLVLESKSENLPQNFTFPEVLANLSAKDDEGLSLQKYEDVDLVKVEQTTPIKGGSSKSPPYLLLLALLVPVIFAFAYFLFFKKSEEIVIPNGPELPATLTPVSLLAFLEGLHRDTQLSKEARGKIQKSIKSLKDRSFGPGTDVPKIDELREIAEGLVKPRQQAG
;
A
#
# COMPACT_ATOMS: atom_id res chain seq x y z
N LEU A 1 -41.44 -1.19 65.08
CA LEU A 1 -42.12 -0.45 64.00
C LEU A 1 -42.97 0.71 64.51
N GLU A 2 -43.11 0.91 65.84
CA GLU A 2 -43.82 2.08 66.39
C GLU A 2 -42.87 3.26 66.69
N ASP A 3 -41.57 3.01 66.85
CA ASP A 3 -40.53 4.05 66.94
C ASP A 3 -39.96 4.36 65.55
N GLU A 4 -40.18 5.59 65.08
CA GLU A 4 -39.68 6.09 63.79
C GLU A 4 -38.15 6.06 63.71
N ASP A 5 -37.45 6.17 64.85
CA ASP A 5 -35.99 6.16 64.95
C ASP A 5 -35.34 4.78 64.68
N GLU A 6 -36.13 3.70 64.69
CA GLU A 6 -35.66 2.34 64.39
C GLU A 6 -35.98 1.89 62.95
N GLU A 7 -36.68 2.72 62.16
CA GLU A 7 -36.97 2.44 60.76
C GLU A 7 -35.69 2.52 59.90
N SER A 8 -35.47 1.56 59.00
CA SER A 8 -34.28 1.54 58.13
C SER A 8 -34.60 1.00 56.74
N THR A 9 -34.02 1.64 55.72
CA THR A 9 -34.10 1.24 54.32
C THR A 9 -32.81 0.57 53.82
N GLU A 10 -31.85 0.31 54.72
CA GLU A 10 -30.53 -0.23 54.38
C GLU A 10 -30.65 -1.58 53.67
N ALA A 11 -31.49 -2.49 54.17
CA ALA A 11 -31.69 -3.81 53.57
C ALA A 11 -32.18 -3.72 52.10
N PHE A 12 -33.10 -2.79 51.81
CA PHE A 12 -33.58 -2.56 50.44
C PHE A 12 -32.50 -1.93 49.56
N THR A 13 -31.72 -1.00 50.12
CA THR A 13 -30.63 -0.32 49.41
C THR A 13 -29.50 -1.29 49.06
N THR A 14 -29.08 -2.15 49.99
CA THR A 14 -28.07 -3.19 49.73
C THR A 14 -28.58 -4.23 48.74
N TRP A 15 -29.86 -4.63 48.83
CA TRP A 15 -30.47 -5.53 47.83
C TRP A 15 -30.49 -4.90 46.44
N PHE A 16 -30.85 -3.62 46.34
CA PHE A 16 -30.81 -2.88 45.09
C PHE A 16 -29.42 -2.86 44.45
N TYR A 17 -28.37 -2.56 45.23
CA TYR A 17 -26.99 -2.59 44.71
C TYR A 17 -26.58 -4.01 44.31
N ALA A 18 -26.89 -5.02 45.13
CA ALA A 18 -26.62 -6.41 44.82
C ALA A 18 -27.31 -6.84 43.51
N ALA A 19 -28.54 -6.38 43.28
CA ALA A 19 -29.27 -6.62 42.03
C ALA A 19 -28.65 -5.92 40.83
N LEU A 20 -27.96 -4.79 41.00
CA LEU A 20 -27.13 -4.16 39.96
C LEU A 20 -25.80 -4.92 39.72
N GLY A 21 -25.41 -5.80 40.65
CA GLY A 21 -24.27 -6.70 40.53
C GLY A 21 -23.20 -6.57 41.63
N SER A 22 -23.38 -5.69 42.63
CA SER A 22 -22.49 -5.61 43.80
C SER A 22 -23.22 -5.02 45.00
N PRO A 23 -23.19 -5.65 46.20
CA PRO A 23 -23.85 -5.09 47.39
C PRO A 23 -23.23 -3.77 47.88
N ASP A 24 -22.03 -3.43 47.39
CA ASP A 24 -21.38 -2.13 47.60
C ASP A 24 -21.38 -1.33 46.27
N LEU A 25 -21.95 -0.12 46.32
CA LEU A 25 -22.02 0.80 45.19
C LEU A 25 -20.63 1.18 44.66
N ALA A 26 -19.63 1.33 45.52
CA ALA A 26 -18.27 1.70 45.10
C ALA A 26 -17.58 0.57 44.30
N ALA A 27 -17.91 -0.68 44.62
CA ALA A 27 -17.42 -1.87 43.95
C ALA A 27 -18.17 -2.21 42.66
N LEU A 28 -19.26 -1.49 42.32
CA LEU A 28 -19.98 -1.67 41.07
C LEU A 28 -19.10 -1.29 39.86
N LYS A 29 -19.19 -2.11 38.81
CA LYS A 29 -18.45 -1.97 37.55
C LYS A 29 -19.35 -2.15 36.33
N THR A 30 -18.87 -1.71 35.18
CA THR A 30 -19.55 -1.77 33.88
C THR A 30 -19.87 -3.22 33.47
N GLU A 31 -18.92 -4.14 33.69
CA GLU A 31 -19.03 -5.56 33.33
C GLU A 31 -20.07 -6.35 34.12
N HIS A 32 -20.50 -5.84 35.28
CA HIS A 32 -21.55 -6.48 36.08
C HIS A 32 -22.91 -6.41 35.35
N GLN A 33 -23.69 -7.48 35.40
CA GLN A 33 -24.99 -7.56 34.75
C GLN A 33 -26.13 -7.43 35.79
N PRO A 34 -27.11 -6.52 35.58
CA PRO A 34 -28.22 -6.37 36.49
C PRO A 34 -29.20 -7.54 36.40
N ILE A 35 -29.74 -7.96 37.55
CA ILE A 35 -30.75 -9.01 37.66
C ILE A 35 -32.13 -8.35 37.69
N GLN A 36 -32.70 -8.11 36.51
CA GLN A 36 -33.96 -7.36 36.34
C GLN A 36 -35.13 -7.89 37.20
N ALA A 37 -35.20 -9.20 37.41
CA ALA A 37 -36.25 -9.83 38.22
C ALA A 37 -36.24 -9.41 39.70
N GLU A 38 -35.10 -8.94 40.22
CA GLU A 38 -34.98 -8.52 41.63
C GLU A 38 -35.62 -7.15 41.87
N PHE A 39 -35.62 -6.24 40.90
CA PHE A 39 -36.21 -4.92 41.07
C PHE A 39 -37.72 -5.00 41.35
N ALA A 40 -38.43 -5.90 40.66
CA ALA A 40 -39.84 -6.17 40.93
C ALA A 40 -40.08 -6.73 42.34
N LYS A 41 -39.16 -7.57 42.85
CA LYS A 41 -39.24 -8.14 44.20
C LYS A 41 -38.98 -7.10 45.28
N ILE A 42 -38.00 -6.20 45.07
CA ILE A 42 -37.73 -5.08 45.98
C ILE A 42 -38.96 -4.18 46.08
N LYS A 43 -39.57 -3.84 44.94
CA LYS A 43 -40.81 -3.05 44.90
C LYS A 43 -41.94 -3.72 45.68
N ALA A 44 -42.20 -5.00 45.41
CA ALA A 44 -43.24 -5.75 46.11
C ALA A 44 -42.96 -5.84 47.63
N ALA A 45 -41.70 -5.96 48.03
CA ALA A 45 -41.32 -5.99 49.44
C ALA A 45 -41.56 -4.64 50.13
N LEU A 46 -41.22 -3.51 49.49
CA LEU A 46 -41.55 -2.17 49.97
C LEU A 46 -43.07 -1.97 50.07
N GLU A 47 -43.85 -2.44 49.09
CA GLU A 47 -45.31 -2.36 49.09
C GLU A 47 -45.97 -3.22 50.18
N SER A 48 -45.28 -4.28 50.66
CA SER A 48 -45.77 -5.17 51.72
C SER A 48 -45.60 -4.61 53.14
N ILE A 49 -44.87 -3.49 53.30
CA ILE A 49 -44.67 -2.83 54.59
C ILE A 49 -46.03 -2.38 55.17
N PRO A 50 -46.25 -2.47 56.50
CA PRO A 50 -47.47 -1.98 57.13
C PRO A 50 -47.82 -0.55 56.72
N GLU A 51 -49.10 -0.29 56.46
CA GLU A 51 -49.58 1.00 55.93
C GLU A 51 -49.17 2.20 56.78
N SER A 52 -49.03 2.02 58.10
CA SER A 52 -48.62 3.05 59.06
C SER A 52 -47.21 3.61 58.83
N CYS A 53 -46.31 2.85 58.19
CA CYS A 53 -44.92 3.26 57.97
C CYS A 53 -44.45 3.10 56.52
N ARG A 54 -45.25 2.51 55.63
CA ARG A 54 -44.90 2.23 54.23
C ARG A 54 -44.44 3.47 53.47
N GLN A 55 -45.19 4.57 53.56
CA GLN A 55 -44.84 5.80 52.84
C GLN A 55 -43.50 6.37 53.32
N ARG A 56 -43.24 6.39 54.63
CA ARG A 56 -41.96 6.86 55.17
C ARG A 56 -40.78 6.02 54.67
N HIS A 57 -40.92 4.69 54.67
CA HIS A 57 -39.86 3.80 54.14
C HIS A 57 -39.64 4.01 52.64
N PHE A 58 -40.72 4.19 51.88
CA PHE A 58 -40.62 4.43 50.44
C PHE A 58 -39.99 5.80 50.13
N ASP A 59 -40.40 6.85 50.85
CA ASP A 59 -39.83 8.19 50.77
C ASP A 59 -38.32 8.18 51.07
N GLU A 60 -37.93 7.51 52.16
CA GLU A 60 -36.54 7.43 52.59
C GLU A 60 -35.68 6.59 51.63
N PHE A 61 -36.24 5.51 51.09
CA PHE A 61 -35.58 4.71 50.07
C PHE A 61 -35.36 5.54 48.79
N ALA A 62 -36.39 6.22 48.30
CA ALA A 62 -36.30 7.09 47.12
C ALA A 62 -35.30 8.24 47.32
N ASN A 63 -35.34 8.90 48.49
CA ASN A 63 -34.40 9.96 48.86
C ASN A 63 -32.96 9.43 48.93
N THR A 64 -32.76 8.23 49.50
CA THR A 64 -31.45 7.56 49.53
C THR A 64 -30.93 7.35 48.12
N LEU A 65 -31.71 6.77 47.20
CA LEU A 65 -31.28 6.57 45.82
C LEU A 65 -30.95 7.89 45.11
N ASN A 66 -31.77 8.92 45.29
CA ASN A 66 -31.54 10.25 44.72
C ASN A 66 -30.21 10.85 45.21
N SER A 67 -29.96 10.81 46.53
CA SER A 67 -28.72 11.33 47.12
C SER A 67 -27.46 10.57 46.68
N ARG A 68 -27.60 9.27 46.37
CA ARG A 68 -26.49 8.41 45.97
C ARG A 68 -26.06 8.61 44.52
N LEU A 69 -26.92 9.18 43.67
CA LEU A 69 -26.64 9.44 42.25
C LEU A 69 -25.30 10.17 42.04
N ALA A 70 -24.97 11.15 42.90
CA ALA A 70 -23.72 11.90 42.83
C ALA A 70 -22.46 11.05 43.03
N ASN A 71 -22.58 9.88 43.67
CA ASN A 71 -21.48 8.96 43.93
C ASN A 71 -21.44 7.79 42.94
N VAL A 72 -22.40 7.72 42.02
CA VAL A 72 -22.43 6.70 40.96
C VAL A 72 -21.40 7.09 39.89
N LYS A 73 -20.56 6.13 39.48
CA LYS A 73 -19.61 6.34 38.38
C LYS A 73 -20.36 6.70 37.10
N ALA A 74 -19.76 7.53 36.26
CA ALA A 74 -20.41 8.12 35.08
C ALA A 74 -20.98 7.09 34.10
N ASP A 75 -20.30 5.95 33.93
CA ASP A 75 -20.69 4.80 33.10
C ASP A 75 -21.82 3.94 33.70
N LEU A 76 -22.16 4.19 34.96
CA LEU A 76 -23.18 3.43 35.71
C LEU A 76 -24.44 4.24 35.98
N LYS A 77 -24.41 5.57 35.77
CA LYS A 77 -25.53 6.48 36.08
C LYS A 77 -26.81 6.09 35.36
N TYR A 78 -26.75 5.85 34.05
CA TYR A 78 -27.92 5.44 33.26
C TYR A 78 -28.59 4.18 33.84
N ARG A 79 -27.79 3.11 34.02
CA ARG A 79 -28.26 1.82 34.54
C ARG A 79 -28.80 1.92 35.97
N PHE A 80 -28.16 2.74 36.80
CA PHE A 80 -28.61 2.99 38.17
C PHE A 80 -29.99 3.66 38.17
N LEU A 81 -30.18 4.70 37.34
CA LEU A 81 -31.43 5.43 37.25
C LEU A 81 -32.56 4.60 36.65
N GLU A 82 -32.27 3.84 35.58
CA GLU A 82 -33.22 2.91 34.97
C GLU A 82 -33.78 1.94 36.03
N ALA A 83 -32.89 1.29 36.78
CA ALA A 83 -33.27 0.35 37.82
C ALA A 83 -34.00 1.02 39.00
N ALA A 84 -33.53 2.19 39.44
CA ALA A 84 -34.16 2.94 40.54
C ALA A 84 -35.60 3.31 40.19
N LEU A 85 -35.83 3.83 38.98
CA LEU A 85 -37.15 4.31 38.53
C LEU A 85 -38.12 3.16 38.23
N GLN A 86 -37.64 1.95 37.90
CA GLN A 86 -38.49 0.76 37.86
C GLN A 86 -39.14 0.45 39.23
N ILE A 87 -38.42 0.71 40.33
CA ILE A 87 -38.88 0.47 41.70
C ILE A 87 -39.73 1.66 42.17
N THR A 88 -39.16 2.86 42.14
CA THR A 88 -39.78 4.06 42.75
C THR A 88 -40.93 4.62 41.92
N GLY A 89 -40.94 4.38 40.60
CA GLY A 89 -41.85 5.03 39.67
C GLY A 89 -41.76 6.56 39.75
N LYS A 90 -42.87 7.24 39.47
CA LYS A 90 -43.00 8.70 39.64
C LYS A 90 -43.13 9.02 41.13
N HIS A 91 -42.10 9.63 41.71
CA HIS A 91 -42.05 9.96 43.13
C HIS A 91 -41.38 11.32 43.37
N GLU A 92 -41.93 12.15 44.27
CA GLU A 92 -41.43 13.51 44.52
C GLU A 92 -39.97 13.51 45.01
N ARG A 93 -39.60 12.54 45.85
CA ARG A 93 -38.24 12.41 46.41
C ARG A 93 -37.15 12.00 45.41
N ILE A 94 -37.50 11.65 44.17
CA ILE A 94 -36.55 11.25 43.12
C ILE A 94 -36.74 12.04 41.82
N GLU A 95 -37.46 13.18 41.88
CA GLU A 95 -37.80 13.98 40.68
C GLU A 95 -36.57 14.49 39.92
N GLU A 96 -35.48 14.84 40.60
CA GLU A 96 -34.25 15.26 39.94
C GLU A 96 -33.60 14.12 39.16
N ALA A 97 -33.41 12.96 39.80
CA ALA A 97 -32.95 11.75 39.15
C ALA A 97 -33.86 11.29 38.00
N ALA A 98 -35.18 11.44 38.14
CA ALA A 98 -36.14 11.16 37.06
C ALA A 98 -35.92 12.09 35.85
N ARG A 99 -35.73 13.39 36.07
CA ARG A 99 -35.43 14.35 34.98
C ARG A 99 -34.10 14.06 34.30
N VAL A 100 -33.08 13.67 35.06
CA VAL A 100 -31.78 13.25 34.48
C VAL A 100 -31.96 11.99 33.62
N PHE A 101 -32.78 11.04 34.07
CA PHE A 101 -33.07 9.84 33.27
C PHE A 101 -33.87 10.15 32.01
N GLU A 102 -34.89 11.00 32.08
CA GLU A 102 -35.64 11.48 30.91
C GLU A 102 -34.69 12.11 29.87
N TYR A 103 -33.77 12.97 30.32
CA TYR A 103 -32.73 13.53 29.45
C TYR A 103 -31.87 12.45 28.78
N TYR A 104 -31.47 11.40 29.51
CA TYR A 104 -30.73 10.29 28.90
C TYR A 104 -31.57 9.49 27.90
N GLN A 105 -32.87 9.30 28.15
CA GLN A 105 -33.76 8.62 27.22
C GLN A 105 -33.87 9.42 25.92
N ASP A 106 -34.03 10.74 26.01
CA ASP A 106 -34.05 11.63 24.85
C ASP A 106 -32.73 11.54 24.08
N LEU A 107 -31.58 11.60 24.76
CA LEU A 107 -30.25 11.46 24.12
C LEU A 107 -30.09 10.16 23.33
N VAL A 108 -30.56 9.04 23.88
CA VAL A 108 -30.46 7.73 23.20
C VAL A 108 -31.38 7.66 21.97
N THR A 109 -32.45 8.47 21.91
CA THR A 109 -33.28 8.57 20.69
C THR A 109 -32.70 9.49 19.63
N GLU A 110 -31.73 10.32 19.98
CA GLU A 110 -31.09 11.28 19.08
C GLU A 110 -29.76 10.80 18.51
N ILE A 111 -29.27 9.61 18.91
CA ILE A 111 -27.98 9.07 18.49
C ILE A 111 -28.06 7.56 18.28
N GLU A 112 -27.53 7.10 17.16
CA GLU A 112 -27.44 5.71 16.75
C GLU A 112 -26.00 5.37 16.34
N LEU A 113 -25.54 4.18 16.75
CA LEU A 113 -24.35 3.57 16.14
C LEU A 113 -24.82 2.87 14.87
N ASP A 114 -24.72 3.58 13.75
CA ASP A 114 -25.16 3.11 12.45
C ASP A 114 -24.08 2.20 11.84
N VAL A 115 -24.43 0.92 11.69
CA VAL A 115 -23.51 -0.12 11.20
C VAL A 115 -24.22 -0.86 10.07
N TYR A 116 -23.55 -0.96 8.91
CA TYR A 116 -24.09 -1.66 7.75
C TYR A 116 -22.99 -2.27 6.88
N LEU A 117 -23.38 -3.25 6.07
CA LEU A 117 -22.47 -3.99 5.19
C LEU A 117 -22.06 -3.15 3.97
N ASP A 118 -20.80 -3.28 3.57
CA ASP A 118 -20.29 -2.71 2.32
C ASP A 118 -20.70 -3.58 1.11
N GLY A 119 -21.98 -3.52 0.74
CA GLY A 119 -22.55 -4.32 -0.35
C GLY A 119 -23.56 -5.37 0.15
N PRO A 120 -23.77 -6.46 -0.61
CA PRO A 120 -24.76 -7.49 -0.29
C PRO A 120 -24.51 -8.23 1.04
N ASP A 121 -25.59 -8.76 1.60
CA ASP A 121 -25.64 -9.59 2.81
C ASP A 121 -25.24 -11.05 2.57
N GLN A 122 -25.26 -11.51 1.32
CA GLN A 122 -24.66 -12.77 0.90
C GLN A 122 -23.14 -12.64 0.77
N ILE A 123 -22.43 -13.39 1.60
CA ILE A 123 -20.97 -13.37 1.70
C ILE A 123 -20.41 -14.80 1.60
N ASP A 124 -19.16 -14.90 1.19
CA ASP A 124 -18.43 -16.15 1.04
C ASP A 124 -17.51 -16.28 2.25
N ALA A 125 -17.60 -17.40 2.98
CA ALA A 125 -16.80 -17.63 4.18
C ALA A 125 -15.28 -17.57 3.91
N ASP A 126 -14.84 -17.81 2.67
CA ASP A 126 -13.42 -17.76 2.31
C ASP A 126 -12.94 -16.36 1.91
N LYS A 127 -13.85 -15.41 1.67
CA LYS A 127 -13.53 -14.07 1.18
C LYS A 127 -13.81 -12.98 2.24
N PRO A 128 -13.00 -11.91 2.25
CA PRO A 128 -13.27 -10.79 3.13
C PRO A 128 -14.46 -9.95 2.65
N PHE A 129 -15.11 -9.28 3.60
CA PHE A 129 -16.17 -8.30 3.37
C PHE A 129 -16.01 -7.08 4.28
N GLY A 130 -16.63 -5.98 3.87
CA GLY A 130 -16.58 -4.70 4.56
C GLY A 130 -17.77 -4.44 5.47
N LEU A 131 -17.51 -3.70 6.54
CA LEU A 131 -18.53 -3.19 7.46
C LEU A 131 -18.26 -1.72 7.77
N PHE A 132 -19.20 -0.85 7.41
CA PHE A 132 -19.17 0.56 7.79
C PHE A 132 -19.67 0.74 9.22
N VAL A 133 -19.01 1.63 9.95
CA VAL A 133 -19.43 2.11 11.27
C VAL A 133 -19.49 3.62 11.22
N ASN A 134 -20.65 4.18 11.55
CA ASN A 134 -20.90 5.61 11.58
C ASN A 134 -21.64 6.01 12.86
N LEU A 135 -21.55 7.30 13.21
CA LEU A 135 -22.37 7.89 14.26
C LEU A 135 -23.47 8.69 13.60
N ARG A 136 -24.71 8.18 13.66
CA ARG A 136 -25.89 8.85 13.11
C ARG A 136 -26.58 9.60 14.26
N HIS A 137 -26.82 10.89 14.10
CA HIS A 137 -27.31 11.72 15.20
C HIS A 137 -28.09 12.95 14.70
N THR A 138 -28.80 13.65 15.59
CA THR A 138 -29.42 14.94 15.26
C THR A 138 -28.37 16.05 15.11
N LYS A 139 -28.71 17.13 14.40
CA LYS A 139 -27.85 18.32 14.28
C LYS A 139 -27.71 19.05 15.62
N GLU A 140 -28.78 19.03 16.40
CA GLU A 140 -28.90 19.63 17.72
C GLU A 140 -27.90 18.99 18.67
N ILE A 141 -27.88 17.65 18.76
CA ILE A 141 -26.99 16.96 19.69
C ILE A 141 -25.52 17.05 19.29
N GLU A 142 -25.21 17.13 17.98
CA GLU A 142 -23.86 17.39 17.50
C GLU A 142 -23.32 18.73 18.03
N ARG A 143 -24.13 19.79 17.92
CA ARG A 143 -23.79 21.14 18.38
C ARG A 143 -23.57 21.16 19.89
N GLU A 144 -24.41 20.48 20.65
CA GLU A 144 -24.36 20.45 22.12
C GLU A 144 -23.23 19.58 22.64
N SER A 145 -22.93 18.50 21.93
CA SER A 145 -21.84 17.59 22.26
C SER A 145 -20.47 18.17 21.88
N GLY A 146 -20.40 19.21 21.06
CA GLY A 146 -19.13 19.78 20.57
C GLY A 146 -18.51 18.97 19.42
N GLY A 147 -19.34 18.25 18.65
CA GLY A 147 -18.94 17.42 17.52
C GLY A 147 -18.56 15.99 17.90
N PHE A 148 -18.92 15.03 17.03
CA PHE A 148 -18.63 13.61 17.24
C PHE A 148 -17.26 13.18 16.69
N GLN A 149 -16.57 14.04 15.95
CA GLN A 149 -15.21 13.79 15.47
C GLN A 149 -14.20 13.58 16.61
N ARG A 150 -14.51 14.05 17.83
CA ARG A 150 -13.65 13.83 19.01
C ARG A 150 -13.47 12.35 19.35
N TYR A 151 -14.44 11.50 19.02
CA TYR A 151 -14.37 10.06 19.25
C TYR A 151 -13.39 9.37 18.28
N LEU A 152 -12.92 10.09 17.27
CA LEU A 152 -11.82 9.70 16.38
C LEU A 152 -10.46 10.16 16.93
N ILE A 153 -10.28 10.38 18.22
CA ILE A 153 -8.98 10.79 18.78
C ILE A 153 -8.69 10.02 20.06
N ASN A 154 -7.45 9.55 20.22
CA ASN A 154 -6.94 9.08 21.51
C ASN A 154 -6.29 10.25 22.25
N GLN A 155 -6.99 10.79 23.24
CA GLN A 155 -6.63 12.05 23.86
C GLN A 155 -5.42 11.92 24.79
N ASN A 156 -5.17 10.75 25.38
CA ASN A 156 -4.05 10.57 26.31
C ASN A 156 -2.69 10.58 25.59
N ASN A 157 -2.68 10.35 24.27
CA ASN A 157 -1.48 10.42 23.43
C ASN A 157 -1.10 11.85 23.03
N SER A 158 -1.91 12.86 23.39
CA SER A 158 -1.64 14.27 23.09
C SER A 158 -1.25 15.04 24.36
N PRO A 159 -0.05 15.65 24.43
CA PRO A 159 0.46 16.33 25.63
C PRO A 159 -0.38 17.52 26.12
N TYR A 160 -1.30 18.03 25.27
CA TYR A 160 -2.13 19.21 25.54
C TYR A 160 -3.60 18.97 25.21
N SER A 161 -4.09 17.74 25.34
CA SER A 161 -5.51 17.44 25.13
C SER A 161 -6.37 18.19 26.16
N TYR A 162 -7.27 19.03 25.66
CA TYR A 162 -8.26 19.72 26.47
C TYR A 162 -9.63 19.11 26.20
N ASN A 163 -10.25 18.47 27.20
CA ASN A 163 -11.55 17.81 27.06
C ASN A 163 -12.68 18.57 27.79
N TYR A 164 -12.63 19.91 27.82
CA TYR A 164 -13.75 20.77 28.28
C TYR A 164 -14.41 20.35 29.61
N GLY A 165 -13.61 19.98 30.62
CA GLY A 165 -14.10 19.55 31.93
C GLY A 165 -14.41 18.05 32.09
N ARG A 166 -14.18 17.26 31.04
CA ARG A 166 -14.28 15.79 31.02
C ARG A 166 -12.91 15.14 31.21
N PRO A 167 -12.83 13.90 31.72
CA PRO A 167 -11.57 13.14 31.74
C PRO A 167 -11.02 12.94 30.32
N THR A 168 -9.69 12.92 30.16
CA THR A 168 -9.09 12.56 28.87
C THR A 168 -9.28 11.06 28.62
N GLU A 169 -9.51 10.69 27.37
CA GLU A 169 -9.83 9.31 27.04
C GLU A 169 -9.32 8.84 25.67
N ASP A 170 -9.05 7.54 25.58
CA ASP A 170 -8.59 6.89 24.34
C ASP A 170 -9.77 6.23 23.64
N TYR A 171 -10.65 7.06 23.04
CA TYR A 171 -11.92 6.61 22.47
C TYR A 171 -11.77 5.55 21.38
N ARG A 172 -10.76 5.67 20.50
CA ARG A 172 -10.54 4.68 19.42
C ARG A 172 -10.16 3.33 20.03
N ASP A 173 -9.24 3.34 21.00
CA ASP A 173 -8.74 2.11 21.61
C ASP A 173 -9.83 1.40 22.42
N LYS A 174 -10.68 2.17 23.12
CA LYS A 174 -11.84 1.64 23.83
C LYS A 174 -12.84 1.00 22.88
N PHE A 175 -13.22 1.68 21.80
CA PHE A 175 -14.11 1.13 20.78
C PHE A 175 -13.50 -0.12 20.13
N GLU A 176 -12.25 -0.05 19.67
CA GLU A 176 -11.55 -1.15 19.02
C GLU A 176 -11.50 -2.39 19.92
N LYS A 177 -11.12 -2.21 21.19
CA LYS A 177 -11.07 -3.33 22.15
C LYS A 177 -12.45 -3.96 22.35
N GLY A 178 -13.49 -3.14 22.50
CA GLY A 178 -14.87 -3.60 22.67
C GLY A 178 -15.37 -4.36 21.42
N ALA A 179 -15.20 -3.77 20.24
CA ALA A 179 -15.61 -4.37 18.98
C ALA A 179 -14.86 -5.67 18.69
N ARG A 180 -13.54 -5.71 18.89
CA ARG A 180 -12.73 -6.93 18.69
C ARG A 180 -13.18 -8.07 19.58
N SER A 181 -13.41 -7.80 20.88
CA SER A 181 -13.85 -8.83 21.83
C SER A 181 -15.20 -9.47 21.45
N VAL A 182 -16.05 -8.78 20.71
CA VAL A 182 -17.36 -9.28 20.27
C VAL A 182 -17.26 -9.97 18.91
N LEU A 183 -16.45 -9.42 17.99
CA LEU A 183 -16.31 -9.93 16.63
C LEU A 183 -15.40 -11.16 16.54
N GLU A 184 -14.37 -11.27 17.38
CA GLU A 184 -13.35 -12.31 17.28
C GLU A 184 -13.90 -13.73 17.47
N GLU A 185 -15.08 -13.91 18.06
CA GLU A 185 -15.71 -15.22 18.21
C GLU A 185 -16.06 -15.82 16.84
N HIS A 186 -16.68 -15.01 15.96
CA HIS A 186 -17.21 -15.46 14.67
C HIS A 186 -16.37 -15.00 13.48
N PHE A 187 -15.60 -13.94 13.60
CA PHE A 187 -14.88 -13.34 12.48
C PHE A 187 -13.37 -13.29 12.72
N GLU A 188 -12.61 -13.49 11.65
CA GLU A 188 -11.24 -13.03 11.55
C GLU A 188 -11.25 -11.54 11.17
N ILE A 189 -10.63 -10.70 12.00
CA ILE A 189 -10.59 -9.25 11.80
C ILE A 189 -9.30 -8.91 11.06
N LEU A 190 -9.39 -8.75 9.74
CA LEU A 190 -8.23 -8.48 8.89
C LEU A 190 -7.72 -7.05 9.09
N SER A 191 -8.63 -6.07 9.17
CA SER A 191 -8.26 -4.68 9.46
C SER A 191 -9.39 -3.90 10.11
N LEU A 192 -9.00 -2.82 10.80
CA LEU A 192 -9.89 -1.77 11.29
C LEU A 192 -9.25 -0.43 10.92
N THR A 193 -9.92 0.34 10.07
CA THR A 193 -9.46 1.65 9.62
C THR A 193 -10.42 2.72 10.13
N PHE A 194 -9.90 3.73 10.83
CA PHE A 194 -10.68 4.86 11.32
C PHE A 194 -10.59 6.05 10.35
N HIS A 195 -11.67 6.82 10.22
CA HIS A 195 -11.59 8.12 9.57
C HIS A 195 -10.64 9.08 10.31
N ASN A 196 -10.17 10.09 9.60
CA ASN A 196 -9.44 11.20 10.20
C ASN A 196 -10.38 12.02 11.11
N SER A 197 -9.89 12.54 12.24
CA SER A 197 -10.67 13.44 13.12
C SER A 197 -11.07 14.78 12.48
N LYS A 198 -10.61 15.06 11.26
CA LYS A 198 -11.04 16.21 10.45
C LYS A 198 -12.20 15.90 9.50
N VAL A 199 -12.72 14.67 9.50
CA VAL A 199 -13.87 14.30 8.67
C VAL A 199 -15.08 15.16 9.04
N ALA A 200 -15.79 15.67 8.04
CA ALA A 200 -17.00 16.45 8.26
C ALA A 200 -18.20 15.52 8.42
N SER A 201 -19.14 15.89 9.28
CA SER A 201 -20.45 15.27 9.35
C SER A 201 -21.22 15.61 8.07
N ARG A 202 -21.93 14.62 7.52
CA ARG A 202 -22.77 14.78 6.33
C ARG A 202 -24.24 14.82 6.72
N THR A 203 -25.07 15.45 5.89
CA THR A 203 -26.52 15.48 6.12
C THR A 203 -27.10 14.10 5.82
N ASP A 204 -27.95 13.60 6.72
CA ASP A 204 -28.67 12.34 6.52
C ASP A 204 -29.87 12.54 5.58
N ALA A 205 -30.44 11.44 5.07
CA ALA A 205 -31.67 11.52 4.29
C ALA A 205 -32.87 11.98 5.14
N GLN A 206 -32.86 11.70 6.45
CA GLN A 206 -33.86 12.17 7.38
C GLN A 206 -33.59 13.63 7.76
N ASP A 207 -34.61 14.49 7.61
CA ASP A 207 -34.48 15.90 7.98
C ASP A 207 -34.13 16.07 9.46
N GLY A 208 -33.24 17.01 9.75
CA GLY A 208 -32.67 17.22 11.09
C GLY A 208 -31.55 16.26 11.50
N TRP A 209 -31.29 15.19 10.74
CA TRP A 209 -30.26 14.21 11.06
C TRP A 209 -28.97 14.42 10.26
N THR A 210 -27.85 14.00 10.85
CA THR A 210 -26.52 13.99 10.29
C THR A 210 -25.82 12.67 10.60
N VAL A 211 -24.80 12.37 9.82
CA VAL A 211 -23.95 11.19 9.98
C VAL A 211 -22.51 11.65 10.06
N THR A 212 -21.81 11.28 11.14
CA THR A 212 -20.36 11.41 11.25
C THR A 212 -19.71 10.08 10.88
N PRO A 213 -18.96 10.01 9.76
CA PRO A 213 -18.24 8.80 9.39
C PRO A 213 -17.20 8.43 10.46
N TYR A 214 -17.14 7.16 10.85
CA TYR A 214 -16.33 6.74 12.01
C TYR A 214 -15.23 5.75 11.64
N ALA A 215 -15.59 4.52 11.27
CA ALA A 215 -14.62 3.47 11.00
C ALA A 215 -15.11 2.46 9.96
N TYR A 216 -14.20 1.61 9.49
CA TYR A 216 -14.46 0.53 8.56
C TYR A 216 -13.74 -0.72 9.03
N PHE A 217 -14.45 -1.84 9.12
CA PHE A 217 -13.85 -3.15 9.35
C PHE A 217 -13.74 -3.92 8.05
N LEU A 218 -12.60 -4.59 7.87
CA LEU A 218 -12.46 -5.69 6.93
C LEU A 218 -12.51 -7.00 7.71
N LEU A 219 -13.55 -7.79 7.46
CA LEU A 219 -13.84 -9.02 8.21
C LEU A 219 -13.84 -10.21 7.26
N LYS A 220 -13.45 -11.37 7.78
CA LYS A 220 -13.63 -12.66 7.12
C LYS A 220 -14.39 -13.61 8.07
N PRO A 221 -15.48 -14.26 7.64
CA PRO A 221 -16.17 -15.23 8.47
C PRO A 221 -15.25 -16.42 8.79
N LYS A 222 -15.35 -16.97 10.01
CA LYS A 222 -14.60 -18.20 10.37
C LYS A 222 -15.25 -19.48 9.84
N GLY A 223 -16.47 -19.41 9.33
CA GLY A 223 -17.19 -20.53 8.76
C GLY A 223 -18.50 -20.11 8.06
N PRO A 224 -19.06 -20.97 7.20
CA PRO A 224 -20.30 -20.70 6.46
C PRO A 224 -21.57 -20.75 7.34
N GLU A 225 -21.47 -21.23 8.57
CA GLU A 225 -22.58 -21.30 9.54
C GLU A 225 -22.95 -19.94 10.16
N ILE A 226 -22.14 -18.91 9.93
CA ILE A 226 -22.34 -17.59 10.54
C ILE A 226 -23.43 -16.85 9.78
N ASP A 227 -24.46 -16.43 10.52
CA ASP A 227 -25.69 -15.84 9.99
C ASP A 227 -25.94 -14.40 10.47
N ALA A 228 -25.08 -13.85 11.35
CA ALA A 228 -25.17 -12.46 11.77
C ALA A 228 -23.82 -11.85 12.19
N VAL A 229 -23.68 -10.54 11.96
CA VAL A 229 -22.70 -9.70 12.66
C VAL A 229 -23.31 -9.27 13.99
N PRO A 230 -22.65 -9.55 15.13
CA PRO A 230 -23.17 -9.19 16.45
C PRO A 230 -23.20 -7.66 16.66
N PRO A 231 -24.08 -7.16 17.56
CA PRO A 231 -24.13 -5.74 17.92
C PRO A 231 -22.78 -5.19 18.38
N LEU A 232 -22.35 -4.08 17.79
CA LEU A 232 -21.21 -3.31 18.27
C LEU A 232 -21.66 -2.27 19.29
N LYS A 233 -20.74 -1.83 20.15
CA LYS A 233 -21.01 -0.82 21.19
C LYS A 233 -19.96 0.26 21.18
N ILE A 234 -20.40 1.51 21.35
CA ILE A 234 -19.52 2.66 21.59
C ILE A 234 -19.99 3.40 22.84
N ASP A 235 -19.03 3.82 23.65
CA ASP A 235 -19.28 4.64 24.83
C ASP A 235 -19.17 6.12 24.45
N LEU A 236 -20.30 6.83 24.49
CA LEU A 236 -20.37 8.26 24.21
C LEU A 236 -20.55 9.03 25.51
N ASP A 237 -19.87 10.15 25.63
CA ASP A 237 -19.87 10.94 26.85
C ASP A 237 -20.57 12.30 26.70
N PHE A 238 -21.23 12.74 27.77
CA PHE A 238 -22.02 13.97 27.81
C PHE A 238 -21.78 14.71 29.13
N LEU A 239 -22.21 15.97 29.17
CA LEU A 239 -22.27 16.77 30.39
C LEU A 239 -23.74 17.06 30.68
N ASP A 240 -24.21 16.68 31.86
CA ASP A 240 -25.55 16.99 32.36
C ASP A 240 -25.48 17.88 33.62
N THR A 241 -26.63 18.11 34.26
CA THR A 241 -26.72 18.89 35.52
C THR A 241 -26.00 18.24 36.71
N SER A 242 -25.81 16.92 36.67
CA SER A 242 -25.08 16.10 37.65
C SER A 242 -23.60 15.87 37.28
N GLY A 243 -23.13 16.45 36.17
CA GLY A 243 -21.75 16.39 35.68
C GLY A 243 -21.54 15.40 34.53
N TYR A 244 -20.40 14.72 34.54
CA TYR A 244 -19.99 13.79 33.49
C TYR A 244 -20.85 12.51 33.50
N VAL A 245 -21.30 12.08 32.33
CA VAL A 245 -22.01 10.82 32.10
C VAL A 245 -21.49 10.13 30.85
N VAL A 246 -21.49 8.79 30.86
CA VAL A 246 -21.17 7.97 29.69
C VAL A 246 -22.38 7.09 29.37
N LEU A 247 -22.84 7.15 28.13
CA LEU A 247 -23.94 6.38 27.59
C LEU A 247 -23.40 5.37 26.57
N PRO A 248 -23.64 4.06 26.77
CA PRO A 248 -23.30 3.05 25.79
C PRO A 248 -24.36 3.03 24.69
N ILE A 249 -23.95 3.32 23.45
CA ILE A 249 -24.80 3.21 22.26
C ILE A 249 -24.42 1.95 21.49
N ALA A 250 -25.42 1.12 21.19
CA ALA A 250 -25.24 -0.15 20.50
C ALA A 250 -25.85 -0.12 19.10
N SER A 251 -25.22 -0.80 18.15
CA SER A 251 -25.82 -1.08 16.85
C SER A 251 -26.84 -2.21 16.95
N ALA A 252 -27.66 -2.38 15.92
CA ALA A 252 -28.41 -3.62 15.73
C ALA A 252 -27.47 -4.78 15.33
N ALA A 253 -27.92 -6.01 15.53
CA ALA A 253 -27.31 -7.17 14.89
C ALA A 253 -27.65 -7.15 13.39
N ILE A 254 -26.70 -7.49 12.53
CA ILE A 254 -26.88 -7.43 11.08
C ILE A 254 -26.95 -8.86 10.54
N PRO A 255 -28.07 -9.29 9.96
CA PRO A 255 -28.15 -10.61 9.35
C PRO A 255 -27.25 -10.71 8.11
N ILE A 256 -26.59 -11.85 7.93
CA ILE A 256 -25.76 -12.18 6.78
C ILE A 256 -26.02 -13.63 6.36
N ASP A 257 -25.63 -13.98 5.14
CA ASP A 257 -25.59 -15.37 4.67
C ASP A 257 -24.17 -15.71 4.22
N ALA A 258 -23.41 -16.42 5.07
CA ALA A 258 -22.04 -16.83 4.79
C ALA A 258 -21.93 -18.15 3.99
N SER A 259 -23.05 -18.74 3.58
CA SER A 259 -23.08 -20.04 2.92
C SER A 259 -23.06 -19.97 1.38
N GLY A 260 -23.28 -18.78 0.83
CA GLY A 260 -23.45 -18.55 -0.60
C GLY A 260 -22.20 -18.02 -1.31
N GLU A 261 -22.26 -18.00 -2.65
CA GLU A 261 -21.29 -17.25 -3.43
C GLU A 261 -21.55 -15.74 -3.26
N THR A 262 -20.49 -14.95 -3.03
CA THR A 262 -20.61 -13.50 -2.88
C THR A 262 -20.93 -12.84 -4.23
N PRO A 263 -22.03 -12.08 -4.34
CA PRO A 263 -22.25 -11.23 -5.50
C PRO A 263 -21.18 -10.13 -5.58
N PRO A 264 -20.86 -9.60 -6.77
CA PRO A 264 -19.86 -8.55 -6.91
C PRO A 264 -20.14 -7.36 -6.00
N ARG A 265 -19.13 -6.97 -5.20
CA ARG A 265 -19.19 -5.78 -4.34
C ARG A 265 -18.92 -4.51 -5.18
N PRO A 266 -19.53 -3.37 -4.81
CA PRO A 266 -19.35 -2.14 -5.55
C PRO A 266 -17.92 -1.61 -5.41
N TYR A 267 -17.33 -1.19 -6.52
CA TYR A 267 -16.08 -0.44 -6.55
C TYR A 267 -16.10 0.60 -7.68
N ARG A 268 -15.25 1.62 -7.58
CA ARG A 268 -15.08 2.66 -8.61
C ARG A 268 -13.63 3.13 -8.66
N ASP A 269 -13.31 3.85 -9.74
CA ASP A 269 -11.98 4.45 -9.95
C ASP A 269 -10.83 3.43 -9.80
N LEU A 270 -11.04 2.19 -10.25
CA LEU A 270 -10.06 1.12 -10.17
C LEU A 270 -8.86 1.40 -11.10
N SER A 271 -7.67 1.46 -10.52
CA SER A 271 -6.38 1.49 -11.22
C SER A 271 -5.73 0.11 -11.13
N LEU A 272 -5.21 -0.36 -12.26
CA LEU A 272 -4.53 -1.65 -12.37
C LEU A 272 -3.15 -1.44 -13.01
N ALA A 273 -2.09 -1.78 -12.27
CA ALA A 273 -0.73 -1.83 -12.77
C ALA A 273 -0.27 -3.28 -12.91
N MET A 274 0.23 -3.63 -14.09
CA MET A 274 0.86 -4.92 -14.38
C MET A 274 2.31 -4.71 -14.76
N ILE A 275 3.22 -5.30 -14.00
CA ILE A 275 4.66 -5.10 -14.12
C ILE A 275 5.33 -6.43 -14.41
N LEU A 276 5.95 -6.54 -15.58
CA LEU A 276 6.70 -7.72 -15.99
C LEU A 276 8.16 -7.62 -15.51
N ASP A 277 8.57 -8.53 -14.63
CA ASP A 277 9.94 -8.70 -14.19
C ASP A 277 10.59 -9.91 -14.89
N GLN A 278 11.71 -9.64 -15.56
CA GLN A 278 12.46 -10.61 -16.36
C GLN A 278 13.86 -10.86 -15.81
N ARG A 279 14.23 -10.31 -14.66
CA ARG A 279 15.61 -10.35 -14.17
C ARG A 279 16.10 -11.76 -13.82
N GLU A 280 15.19 -12.67 -13.47
CA GLU A 280 15.52 -14.07 -13.15
C GLU A 280 15.42 -15.03 -14.37
N THR A 281 15.06 -14.53 -15.56
CA THR A 281 14.89 -15.37 -16.76
C THR A 281 16.17 -16.11 -17.18
N GLU A 282 17.35 -15.53 -16.94
CA GLU A 282 18.64 -16.15 -17.28
C GLU A 282 18.97 -17.37 -16.40
N LYS A 283 18.37 -17.47 -15.21
CA LYS A 283 18.66 -18.54 -14.24
C LYS A 283 17.60 -19.64 -14.22
N GLU A 284 16.31 -19.29 -14.31
CA GLU A 284 15.21 -20.22 -14.00
C GLU A 284 14.20 -20.42 -15.15
N ALA A 285 14.42 -19.84 -16.33
CA ALA A 285 13.50 -19.92 -17.48
C ALA A 285 12.04 -19.51 -17.14
N SER A 286 11.88 -18.67 -16.11
CA SER A 286 10.61 -18.15 -15.60
C SER A 286 10.60 -16.62 -15.65
N VAL A 287 9.40 -16.04 -15.75
CA VAL A 287 9.16 -14.60 -15.62
C VAL A 287 8.23 -14.35 -14.45
N THR A 288 8.34 -13.19 -13.81
CA THR A 288 7.41 -12.78 -12.75
C THR A 288 6.50 -11.68 -13.28
N LEU A 289 5.20 -11.79 -12.98
CA LEU A 289 4.23 -10.72 -13.22
C LEU A 289 3.76 -10.19 -11.86
N GLU A 290 4.11 -8.95 -11.54
CA GLU A 290 3.53 -8.23 -10.41
C GLU A 290 2.26 -7.52 -10.88
N ILE A 291 1.20 -7.63 -10.10
CA ILE A 291 -0.09 -7.00 -10.35
C ILE A 291 -0.42 -6.17 -9.11
N ARG A 292 -0.71 -4.90 -9.29
CA ARG A 292 -1.11 -4.00 -8.21
C ARG A 292 -2.40 -3.34 -8.62
N ALA A 293 -3.43 -3.49 -7.80
CA ALA A 293 -4.72 -2.87 -8.04
C ALA A 293 -5.06 -1.96 -6.86
N SER A 294 -5.61 -0.78 -7.14
CA SER A 294 -6.10 0.14 -6.13
C SER A 294 -7.37 0.84 -6.59
N GLY A 295 -8.27 1.17 -5.68
CA GLY A 295 -9.54 1.82 -6.04
C GLY A 295 -10.37 2.21 -4.82
N HIS A 296 -11.55 2.79 -5.10
CA HIS A 296 -12.55 3.04 -4.05
C HIS A 296 -13.52 1.86 -4.00
N GLY A 297 -13.83 1.38 -2.81
CA GLY A 297 -14.42 0.07 -2.58
C GLY A 297 -13.34 -1.00 -2.43
N LEU A 298 -13.76 -2.23 -2.10
CA LEU A 298 -12.86 -3.37 -1.97
C LEU A 298 -12.39 -3.84 -3.36
N VAL A 299 -11.08 -3.90 -3.56
CA VAL A 299 -10.48 -4.42 -4.80
C VAL A 299 -10.90 -5.89 -5.00
N PRO A 300 -11.46 -6.25 -6.17
CA PRO A 300 -11.84 -7.63 -6.47
C PRO A 300 -10.66 -8.60 -6.51
N ALA A 301 -10.97 -9.90 -6.38
CA ALA A 301 -9.98 -10.96 -6.53
C ALA A 301 -9.35 -10.96 -7.94
N ILE A 302 -8.10 -11.42 -8.05
CA ILE A 302 -7.33 -11.43 -9.30
C ILE A 302 -8.07 -12.04 -10.50
N GLY A 303 -8.87 -13.08 -10.30
CA GLY A 303 -9.64 -13.75 -11.35
C GLY A 303 -10.80 -12.90 -11.92
N GLU A 304 -11.22 -11.87 -11.20
CA GLU A 304 -12.21 -10.88 -11.64
C GLU A 304 -11.53 -9.65 -12.28
N LEU A 305 -10.25 -9.43 -12.00
CA LEU A 305 -9.46 -8.34 -12.55
C LEU A 305 -8.94 -8.66 -13.96
N ILE A 306 -8.38 -9.86 -14.14
CA ILE A 306 -7.70 -10.26 -15.36
C ILE A 306 -8.06 -11.69 -15.77
N LYS A 307 -7.94 -11.96 -17.06
CA LYS A 307 -8.18 -13.27 -17.63
C LYS A 307 -7.05 -14.24 -17.31
N LEU A 308 -7.42 -15.33 -16.63
CA LEU A 308 -6.55 -16.47 -16.34
C LEU A 308 -7.06 -17.72 -17.09
N PRO A 309 -6.18 -18.61 -17.57
CA PRO A 309 -4.71 -18.60 -17.47
C PRO A 309 -4.03 -17.68 -18.50
N ILE A 310 -2.80 -17.27 -18.21
CA ILE A 310 -1.97 -16.45 -19.10
C ILE A 310 -1.49 -17.28 -20.31
N GLU A 311 -1.62 -16.73 -21.51
CA GLU A 311 -1.26 -17.42 -22.75
C GLU A 311 0.25 -17.70 -22.82
N GLY A 312 0.63 -18.91 -23.26
CA GLY A 312 2.05 -19.32 -23.35
C GLY A 312 2.71 -19.70 -22.01
N PHE A 313 2.09 -19.40 -20.87
CA PHE A 313 2.66 -19.63 -19.54
C PHE A 313 1.80 -20.54 -18.66
N LYS A 314 2.44 -21.19 -17.69
CA LYS A 314 1.82 -21.88 -16.55
C LYS A 314 2.18 -21.10 -15.28
N ILE A 315 1.18 -20.76 -14.49
CA ILE A 315 1.39 -20.15 -13.16
C ILE A 315 1.86 -21.26 -12.22
N THR A 316 3.06 -21.12 -11.65
CA THR A 316 3.62 -22.10 -10.71
C THR A 316 3.57 -21.65 -9.27
N SER A 317 3.56 -20.34 -9.04
CA SER A 317 3.36 -19.74 -7.73
C SER A 317 2.54 -18.47 -7.86
N THR A 318 1.65 -18.26 -6.89
CA THR A 318 0.90 -17.02 -6.69
C THR A 318 1.15 -16.59 -5.25
N ASP A 319 1.85 -15.48 -5.10
CA ASP A 319 2.01 -14.78 -3.83
C ASP A 319 0.96 -13.66 -3.79
N ASP A 320 -0.06 -13.85 -2.97
CA ASP A 320 -1.17 -12.92 -2.76
C ASP A 320 -0.85 -12.09 -1.51
N ARG A 321 -0.57 -10.80 -1.71
CA ARG A 321 -0.40 -9.84 -0.63
C ARG A 321 -1.77 -9.27 -0.32
N GLU A 322 -2.44 -9.99 0.59
CA GLU A 322 -3.76 -9.72 1.19
C GLU A 322 -4.32 -8.31 0.96
N LEU A 323 -5.62 -8.23 0.68
CA LEU A 323 -6.35 -6.98 0.51
C LEU A 323 -6.16 -6.02 1.70
N GLN A 324 -5.75 -4.79 1.42
CA GLN A 324 -5.51 -3.74 2.42
C GLN A 324 -6.47 -2.58 2.24
N VAL A 325 -6.98 -2.03 3.35
CA VAL A 325 -7.75 -0.78 3.37
C VAL A 325 -6.84 0.33 3.89
N ASP A 326 -6.38 1.18 2.99
CA ASP A 326 -5.35 2.19 3.25
C ASP A 326 -5.91 3.42 3.97
N GLU A 327 -7.04 3.94 3.47
CA GLU A 327 -7.73 5.12 4.00
C GLU A 327 -9.23 5.01 3.67
N LEU A 328 -10.05 5.87 4.29
CA LEU A 328 -11.46 6.00 3.97
C LEU A 328 -11.73 7.35 3.30
N ASP A 329 -12.45 7.36 2.18
CA ASP A 329 -12.74 8.58 1.44
C ASP A 329 -13.58 9.54 2.28
N ALA A 330 -12.98 10.68 2.63
CA ALA A 330 -13.63 11.74 3.40
C ALA A 330 -14.22 12.85 2.51
N ARG A 331 -14.08 12.73 1.18
CA ARG A 331 -14.48 13.78 0.21
C ARG A 331 -15.82 13.47 -0.44
N THR A 332 -16.15 12.20 -0.60
CA THR A 332 -17.40 11.74 -1.22
C THR A 332 -18.40 11.28 -0.18
N ASP A 333 -19.68 11.38 -0.54
CA ASP A 333 -20.77 10.96 0.34
C ASP A 333 -20.92 9.44 0.46
N ASP A 334 -20.24 8.63 -0.37
CA ASP A 334 -20.24 7.17 -0.23
C ASP A 334 -19.30 6.69 0.89
N GLY A 335 -18.32 7.51 1.30
CA GLY A 335 -17.36 7.14 2.35
C GLY A 335 -16.49 5.94 1.99
N ALA A 336 -16.40 5.59 0.70
CA ALA A 336 -15.85 4.32 0.25
C ALA A 336 -14.41 4.09 0.76
N PRO A 337 -14.06 2.85 1.16
CA PRO A 337 -12.68 2.54 1.51
C PRO A 337 -11.79 2.68 0.29
N ILE A 338 -10.61 3.26 0.46
CA ILE A 338 -9.55 3.23 -0.55
C ILE A 338 -8.72 1.99 -0.25
N SER A 339 -8.80 1.00 -1.12
CA SER A 339 -8.14 -0.29 -0.91
C SER A 339 -7.12 -0.60 -2.00
N THR A 340 -6.11 -1.38 -1.61
CA THR A 340 -5.04 -1.87 -2.46
C THR A 340 -4.91 -3.38 -2.32
N HIS A 341 -4.66 -4.08 -3.43
CA HIS A 341 -4.38 -5.52 -3.44
C HIS A 341 -3.24 -5.80 -4.42
N GLU A 342 -2.21 -6.50 -3.96
CA GLU A 342 -1.06 -6.85 -4.78
C GLU A 342 -0.91 -8.36 -4.93
N TRP A 343 -0.53 -8.79 -6.13
CA TRP A 343 -0.18 -10.18 -6.42
C TRP A 343 1.16 -10.25 -7.12
N ARG A 344 1.89 -11.34 -6.87
CA ARG A 344 3.09 -11.71 -7.61
C ARG A 344 2.93 -13.12 -8.15
N LEU A 345 2.85 -13.21 -9.47
CA LEU A 345 2.72 -14.48 -10.19
C LEU A 345 4.08 -14.91 -10.74
N VAL A 346 4.49 -16.14 -10.44
CA VAL A 346 5.65 -16.79 -11.09
C VAL A 346 5.14 -17.61 -12.27
N LEU A 347 5.64 -17.29 -13.45
CA LEU A 347 5.18 -17.80 -14.73
C LEU A 347 6.30 -18.62 -15.39
N GLU A 348 6.08 -19.92 -15.54
CA GLU A 348 6.96 -20.80 -16.31
C GLU A 348 6.44 -20.97 -17.73
N SER A 349 7.35 -21.07 -18.69
CA SER A 349 6.99 -21.34 -20.08
C SER A 349 6.33 -22.71 -20.21
N LYS A 350 5.26 -22.80 -21.01
CA LYS A 350 4.67 -24.10 -21.39
C LYS A 350 5.55 -24.91 -22.35
N SER A 351 6.53 -24.26 -22.98
CA SER A 351 7.52 -24.90 -23.86
C SER A 351 8.90 -24.93 -23.21
N GLU A 352 9.80 -25.79 -23.71
CA GLU A 352 11.19 -25.87 -23.24
C GLU A 352 11.94 -24.53 -23.30
N ASN A 353 11.54 -23.64 -24.22
CA ASN A 353 12.09 -22.29 -24.33
C ASN A 353 11.04 -21.24 -23.94
N LEU A 354 11.50 -20.10 -23.45
CA LEU A 354 10.68 -18.91 -23.23
C LEU A 354 10.13 -18.40 -24.58
N PRO A 355 8.86 -17.95 -24.64
CA PRO A 355 8.31 -17.28 -25.81
C PRO A 355 9.15 -16.06 -26.23
N GLN A 356 9.05 -15.61 -27.49
CA GLN A 356 9.72 -14.36 -27.90
C GLN A 356 9.07 -13.12 -27.31
N ASN A 357 7.74 -13.18 -27.15
CA ASN A 357 6.93 -12.08 -26.68
C ASN A 357 6.09 -12.52 -25.49
N PHE A 358 5.85 -11.59 -24.58
CA PHE A 358 4.89 -11.71 -23.51
C PHE A 358 3.70 -10.81 -23.83
N THR A 359 2.50 -11.37 -23.75
CA THR A 359 1.25 -10.63 -23.89
C THR A 359 0.62 -10.53 -22.51
N PHE A 360 0.42 -9.30 -22.03
CA PHE A 360 -0.29 -9.06 -20.78
C PHE A 360 -1.71 -9.65 -20.86
N PRO A 361 -2.24 -10.20 -19.75
CA PRO A 361 -3.57 -10.77 -19.73
C PRO A 361 -4.63 -9.71 -20.04
N GLU A 362 -5.73 -10.17 -20.63
CA GLU A 362 -6.91 -9.34 -20.90
C GLU A 362 -7.51 -8.87 -19.58
N VAL A 363 -7.84 -7.58 -19.46
CA VAL A 363 -8.51 -7.03 -18.28
C VAL A 363 -10.00 -7.33 -18.36
N LEU A 364 -10.55 -7.87 -17.28
CA LEU A 364 -11.97 -8.20 -17.13
C LEU A 364 -12.74 -7.13 -16.34
N ALA A 365 -12.06 -6.43 -15.43
CA ALA A 365 -12.66 -5.43 -14.57
C ALA A 365 -12.89 -4.07 -15.28
N ASN A 366 -13.83 -3.30 -14.73
CA ASN A 366 -14.09 -1.93 -15.19
C ASN A 366 -13.07 -0.98 -14.55
N LEU A 367 -12.11 -0.52 -15.36
CA LEU A 367 -11.06 0.39 -14.92
C LEU A 367 -11.49 1.86 -14.93
N SER A 368 -10.77 2.69 -14.18
CA SER A 368 -10.92 4.14 -14.18
C SER A 368 -10.72 4.72 -15.57
N ALA A 369 -11.63 5.62 -15.97
CA ALA A 369 -11.50 6.40 -17.20
C ALA A 369 -10.81 7.76 -16.97
N LYS A 370 -10.39 8.06 -15.74
CA LYS A 370 -9.70 9.32 -15.42
C LYS A 370 -8.26 9.27 -15.92
N ASP A 371 -7.89 10.26 -16.72
CA ASP A 371 -6.51 10.62 -17.09
C ASP A 371 -5.60 9.47 -17.58
N ASP A 372 -6.16 8.45 -18.24
CA ASP A 372 -5.46 7.21 -18.64
C ASP A 372 -4.78 6.46 -17.46
N GLU A 373 -5.21 6.71 -16.21
CA GLU A 373 -4.67 6.11 -14.99
C GLU A 373 -5.26 4.72 -14.69
N GLY A 374 -6.27 4.28 -15.45
CA GLY A 374 -6.94 3.00 -15.23
C GLY A 374 -6.04 1.78 -15.46
N LEU A 375 -5.17 1.80 -16.47
CA LEU A 375 -4.30 0.67 -16.81
C LEU A 375 -2.85 1.12 -17.04
N SER A 376 -1.93 0.52 -16.27
CA SER A 376 -0.49 0.73 -16.43
C SER A 376 0.21 -0.59 -16.76
N LEU A 377 0.77 -0.70 -17.95
CA LEU A 377 1.57 -1.85 -18.37
C LEU A 377 3.04 -1.46 -18.35
N GLN A 378 3.83 -2.15 -17.54
CA GLN A 378 5.23 -1.83 -17.34
C GLN A 378 6.10 -3.07 -17.39
N LYS A 379 7.39 -2.84 -17.62
CA LYS A 379 8.42 -3.88 -17.60
C LYS A 379 9.67 -3.33 -16.94
N TYR A 380 10.35 -4.18 -16.16
CA TYR A 380 11.69 -3.87 -15.67
C TYR A 380 12.72 -3.97 -16.79
N GLU A 381 13.41 -2.86 -17.06
CA GLU A 381 14.65 -2.81 -17.81
C GLU A 381 15.81 -2.54 -16.85
N ASP A 382 16.47 -3.63 -16.43
CA ASP A 382 17.49 -3.59 -15.36
C ASP A 382 16.88 -3.11 -14.03
N VAL A 383 17.05 -1.83 -13.67
CA VAL A 383 16.50 -1.25 -12.44
C VAL A 383 15.28 -0.35 -12.71
N ASP A 384 15.11 0.10 -13.95
CA ASP A 384 14.10 1.08 -14.31
C ASP A 384 12.79 0.44 -14.76
N LEU A 385 11.67 1.11 -14.48
CA LEU A 385 10.35 0.72 -14.95
C LEU A 385 10.00 1.50 -16.22
N VAL A 386 9.71 0.78 -17.29
CA VAL A 386 9.37 1.35 -18.60
C VAL A 386 7.95 0.95 -18.99
N LYS A 387 7.14 1.92 -19.44
CA LYS A 387 5.79 1.69 -19.97
C LYS A 387 5.88 0.95 -21.30
N VAL A 388 5.07 -0.10 -21.47
CA VAL A 388 5.07 -0.97 -22.66
C VAL A 388 3.68 -1.15 -23.24
N GLU A 389 3.61 -1.65 -24.46
CA GLU A 389 2.35 -2.06 -25.09
C GLU A 389 1.85 -3.40 -24.55
N GLN A 390 0.62 -3.79 -24.92
CA GLN A 390 -0.02 -5.06 -24.51
C GLN A 390 0.84 -6.29 -24.78
N THR A 391 1.65 -6.26 -25.85
CA THR A 391 2.60 -7.32 -26.19
C THR A 391 4.00 -6.74 -26.24
N THR A 392 4.94 -7.36 -25.53
CA THR A 392 6.32 -6.85 -25.39
C THR A 392 7.33 -7.99 -25.53
N PRO A 393 8.51 -7.76 -26.13
CA PRO A 393 9.55 -8.79 -26.23
C PRO A 393 10.12 -9.15 -24.85
N ILE A 394 10.49 -10.43 -24.66
CA ILE A 394 11.15 -10.92 -23.45
C ILE A 394 12.59 -11.35 -23.67
N LYS A 395 13.47 -11.00 -22.72
CA LYS A 395 14.88 -11.44 -22.72
C LYS A 395 14.90 -12.96 -22.50
N GLY A 396 15.63 -13.69 -23.34
CA GLY A 396 15.69 -15.16 -23.33
C GLY A 396 14.79 -15.87 -24.36
N GLY A 397 13.88 -15.15 -25.04
CA GLY A 397 13.09 -15.69 -26.14
C GLY A 397 13.85 -15.85 -27.47
N SER A 398 15.12 -15.47 -27.52
CA SER A 398 15.93 -15.66 -28.72
C SER A 398 16.19 -17.15 -28.93
N SER A 399 15.54 -17.71 -29.95
CA SER A 399 16.14 -18.81 -30.70
C SER A 399 17.57 -18.40 -30.99
N LYS A 400 18.56 -19.05 -30.37
CA LYS A 400 19.96 -18.90 -30.76
C LYS A 400 19.97 -18.92 -32.28
N SER A 401 20.39 -17.82 -32.91
CA SER A 401 20.44 -17.74 -34.36
C SER A 401 21.24 -18.96 -34.82
N PRO A 402 20.64 -19.83 -35.65
CA PRO A 402 21.25 -21.11 -35.92
C PRO A 402 22.64 -20.86 -36.54
N PRO A 403 23.67 -21.61 -36.11
CA PRO A 403 25.08 -21.30 -36.41
C PRO A 403 25.40 -21.28 -37.91
N TYR A 404 24.46 -21.70 -38.77
CA TYR A 404 24.58 -21.60 -40.22
C TYR A 404 24.56 -20.15 -40.75
N LEU A 405 24.03 -19.17 -40.02
CA LEU A 405 24.09 -17.76 -40.48
C LEU A 405 25.52 -17.19 -40.41
N LEU A 406 26.32 -17.61 -39.41
CA LEU A 406 27.76 -17.35 -39.38
C LEU A 406 28.51 -18.11 -40.48
N LEU A 407 28.08 -19.33 -40.82
CA LEU A 407 28.65 -20.10 -41.94
C LEU A 407 28.31 -19.47 -43.30
N LEU A 408 27.13 -18.88 -43.47
CA LEU A 408 26.72 -18.16 -44.69
C LEU A 408 27.55 -16.89 -44.90
N ALA A 409 27.83 -16.14 -43.82
CA ALA A 409 28.73 -14.98 -43.87
C ALA A 409 30.18 -15.36 -44.25
N LEU A 410 30.60 -16.58 -43.94
CA LEU A 410 31.92 -17.13 -44.29
C LEU A 410 31.95 -17.73 -45.72
N LEU A 411 30.81 -18.16 -46.26
CA LEU A 411 30.70 -18.69 -47.63
C LEU A 411 30.76 -17.58 -48.70
N VAL A 412 30.26 -16.39 -48.40
CA VAL A 412 30.30 -15.24 -49.34
C VAL A 412 31.74 -14.90 -49.80
N PRO A 413 32.75 -14.71 -48.91
CA PRO A 413 34.11 -14.44 -49.36
C PRO A 413 34.75 -15.63 -50.10
N VAL A 414 34.39 -16.88 -49.77
CA VAL A 414 34.89 -18.07 -50.46
C VAL A 414 34.32 -18.17 -51.88
N ILE A 415 33.04 -17.87 -52.07
CA ILE A 415 32.41 -17.83 -53.40
C ILE A 415 32.98 -16.68 -54.23
N PHE A 416 33.21 -15.50 -53.62
CA PHE A 416 33.87 -14.38 -54.29
C PHE A 416 35.32 -14.70 -54.67
N ALA A 417 36.09 -15.36 -53.79
CA ALA A 417 37.45 -15.79 -54.08
C ALA A 417 37.49 -16.86 -55.19
N PHE A 418 36.55 -17.80 -55.20
CA PHE A 418 36.45 -18.85 -56.22
C PHE A 418 36.01 -18.28 -57.59
N ALA A 419 35.04 -17.35 -57.60
CA ALA A 419 34.63 -16.65 -58.82
C ALA A 419 35.75 -15.77 -59.39
N TYR A 420 36.52 -15.09 -58.53
CA TYR A 420 37.70 -14.32 -58.92
C TYR A 420 38.78 -15.22 -59.53
N PHE A 421 39.07 -16.36 -58.92
CA PHE A 421 40.11 -17.29 -59.38
C PHE A 421 39.75 -18.00 -60.70
N LEU A 422 38.45 -18.23 -60.96
CA LEU A 422 37.97 -18.83 -62.22
C LEU A 422 37.96 -17.84 -63.40
N PHE A 423 37.71 -16.55 -63.14
CA PHE A 423 37.58 -15.55 -64.22
C PHE A 423 38.83 -14.70 -64.48
N PHE A 424 39.74 -14.55 -63.49
CA PHE A 424 40.87 -13.61 -63.58
C PHE A 424 42.26 -14.26 -63.61
N LYS A 425 42.37 -15.55 -64.00
CA LYS A 425 43.69 -16.17 -64.18
C LYS A 425 44.33 -15.75 -65.50
N LYS A 426 45.05 -14.62 -65.49
CA LYS A 426 46.06 -14.23 -66.49
C LYS A 426 47.44 -14.17 -65.83
N SER A 427 48.45 -14.56 -66.60
CA SER A 427 49.85 -14.81 -66.20
C SER A 427 50.45 -13.82 -65.21
N GLU A 428 51.23 -14.38 -64.29
CA GLU A 428 52.15 -13.67 -63.39
C GLU A 428 53.06 -12.71 -64.15
N GLU A 429 53.05 -11.46 -63.73
CA GLU A 429 54.12 -10.51 -63.98
C GLU A 429 54.68 -10.13 -62.61
N ILE A 430 55.96 -10.43 -62.42
CA ILE A 430 56.71 -10.18 -61.19
C ILE A 430 56.81 -8.67 -61.00
N VAL A 431 56.14 -8.14 -59.99
CA VAL A 431 56.23 -6.74 -59.61
C VAL A 431 57.56 -6.52 -58.89
N ILE A 432 58.51 -5.87 -59.57
CA ILE A 432 59.72 -5.32 -58.96
C ILE A 432 59.31 -4.07 -58.18
N PRO A 433 59.58 -3.96 -56.86
CA PRO A 433 59.30 -2.74 -56.13
C PRO A 433 60.27 -1.63 -56.59
N ASN A 434 59.71 -0.55 -57.14
CA ASN A 434 60.47 0.67 -57.42
C ASN A 434 61.13 1.16 -56.11
N GLY A 435 62.43 1.40 -56.16
CA GLY A 435 63.21 1.93 -55.03
C GLY A 435 62.70 3.30 -54.53
N PRO A 436 63.11 3.72 -53.32
CA PRO A 436 62.57 4.90 -52.66
C PRO A 436 62.80 6.18 -53.47
N GLU A 437 61.71 6.95 -53.68
CA GLU A 437 61.73 8.22 -54.40
C GLU A 437 62.42 9.33 -53.58
N LEU A 438 63.17 10.19 -54.27
CA LEU A 438 63.82 11.34 -53.66
C LEU A 438 62.79 12.41 -53.25
N PRO A 439 63.01 13.13 -52.13
CA PRO A 439 62.13 14.21 -51.71
C PRO A 439 62.01 15.31 -52.78
N ALA A 440 60.79 15.83 -52.99
CA ALA A 440 60.50 16.85 -54.01
C ALA A 440 61.28 18.17 -53.79
N THR A 441 61.76 18.44 -52.58
CA THR A 441 62.61 19.59 -52.25
C THR A 441 63.93 19.14 -51.60
N LEU A 442 65.05 19.52 -52.21
CA LEU A 442 66.40 19.16 -51.75
C LEU A 442 67.00 20.28 -50.89
N THR A 443 66.90 20.11 -49.57
CA THR A 443 67.57 20.92 -48.55
C THR A 443 68.50 20.03 -47.73
N PRO A 444 69.49 20.58 -47.01
CA PRO A 444 70.36 19.78 -46.15
C PRO A 444 69.57 18.97 -45.11
N VAL A 445 68.47 19.52 -44.57
CA VAL A 445 67.62 18.84 -43.58
C VAL A 445 66.81 17.71 -44.23
N SER A 446 66.18 17.98 -45.38
CA SER A 446 65.34 16.97 -46.06
C SER A 446 66.17 15.81 -46.62
N LEU A 447 67.38 16.08 -47.12
CA LEU A 447 68.31 15.06 -47.56
C LEU A 447 68.86 14.24 -46.38
N LEU A 448 69.15 14.88 -45.25
CA LEU A 448 69.62 14.19 -44.05
C LEU A 448 68.55 13.26 -43.48
N ALA A 449 67.29 13.71 -43.40
CA ALA A 449 66.16 12.86 -43.00
C ALA A 449 65.97 11.65 -43.93
N PHE A 450 66.09 11.86 -45.25
CA PHE A 450 66.03 10.78 -46.24
C PHE A 450 67.16 9.75 -46.06
N LEU A 451 68.40 10.20 -45.89
CA LEU A 451 69.55 9.32 -45.69
C LEU A 451 69.48 8.57 -44.35
N GLU A 452 69.00 9.19 -43.28
CA GLU A 452 68.76 8.51 -42.00
C GLU A 452 67.66 7.45 -42.10
N GLY A 453 66.58 7.74 -42.85
CA GLY A 453 65.54 6.76 -43.19
C GLY A 453 66.12 5.55 -43.93
N LEU A 454 66.97 5.79 -44.93
CA LEU A 454 67.66 4.72 -45.66
C LEU A 454 68.62 3.93 -44.77
N HIS A 455 69.36 4.57 -43.85
CA HIS A 455 70.30 3.86 -42.98
C HIS A 455 69.62 2.85 -42.05
N ARG A 456 68.33 3.08 -41.69
CA ARG A 456 67.53 2.19 -40.84
C ARG A 456 67.01 0.95 -41.55
N ASP A 457 67.04 0.91 -42.89
CA ASP A 457 66.60 -0.24 -43.68
C ASP A 457 67.57 -1.42 -43.55
N THR A 458 67.07 -2.55 -43.03
CA THR A 458 67.82 -3.78 -42.72
C THR A 458 68.20 -4.60 -43.97
N GLN A 459 67.70 -4.25 -45.15
CA GLN A 459 67.98 -4.93 -46.42
C GLN A 459 69.22 -4.41 -47.18
N LEU A 460 69.85 -3.31 -46.71
CA LEU A 460 71.10 -2.77 -47.28
C LEU A 460 72.34 -3.63 -46.97
N SER A 461 73.27 -3.71 -47.94
CA SER A 461 74.59 -4.30 -47.71
C SER A 461 75.42 -3.46 -46.72
N LYS A 462 76.35 -4.11 -45.99
CA LYS A 462 77.20 -3.43 -45.00
C LYS A 462 78.05 -2.32 -45.63
N GLU A 463 78.49 -2.49 -46.88
CA GLU A 463 79.27 -1.46 -47.60
C GLU A 463 78.42 -0.25 -47.96
N ALA A 464 77.18 -0.46 -48.43
CA ALA A 464 76.25 0.62 -48.75
C ALA A 464 75.84 1.42 -47.51
N ARG A 465 75.56 0.74 -46.38
CA ARG A 465 75.30 1.43 -45.09
C ARG A 465 76.50 2.27 -44.63
N GLY A 466 77.71 1.78 -44.82
CA GLY A 466 78.94 2.52 -44.48
C GLY A 466 79.11 3.80 -45.31
N LYS A 467 78.78 3.77 -46.61
CA LYS A 467 78.79 4.96 -47.49
C LYS A 467 77.74 5.98 -47.05
N ILE A 468 76.51 5.54 -46.79
CA ILE A 468 75.42 6.40 -46.31
C ILE A 468 75.79 7.07 -44.97
N GLN A 469 76.36 6.32 -44.03
CA GLN A 469 76.76 6.86 -42.72
C GLN A 469 77.85 7.94 -42.84
N LYS A 470 78.82 7.76 -43.75
CA LYS A 470 79.84 8.78 -44.04
C LYS A 470 79.22 10.04 -44.63
N SER A 471 78.26 9.90 -45.55
CA SER A 471 77.55 11.03 -46.15
C SER A 471 76.67 11.78 -45.15
N ILE A 472 75.97 11.07 -44.25
CA ILE A 472 75.22 11.71 -43.14
C ILE A 472 76.15 12.53 -42.26
N LYS A 473 77.30 11.96 -41.86
CA LYS A 473 78.27 12.67 -41.01
C LYS A 473 78.84 13.90 -41.72
N SER A 474 79.26 13.77 -42.96
CA SER A 474 79.80 14.87 -43.76
C SER A 474 78.78 15.99 -44.00
N LEU A 475 77.53 15.64 -44.34
CA LEU A 475 76.45 16.61 -44.55
C LEU A 475 76.09 17.34 -43.25
N LYS A 476 76.07 16.62 -42.12
CA LYS A 476 75.79 17.18 -40.80
C LYS A 476 76.88 18.16 -40.35
N ASP A 477 78.16 17.76 -40.50
CA ASP A 477 79.30 18.58 -40.11
C ASP A 477 79.42 19.85 -40.96
N ARG A 478 79.18 19.76 -42.28
CA ARG A 478 79.24 20.92 -43.19
C ARG A 478 78.05 21.88 -43.05
N SER A 479 76.85 21.35 -42.85
CA SER A 479 75.62 22.16 -42.83
C SER A 479 75.27 22.70 -41.44
N PHE A 480 75.70 22.01 -40.36
CA PHE A 480 75.31 22.32 -38.98
C PHE A 480 76.47 22.34 -37.98
N GLY A 481 77.73 22.26 -38.43
CA GLY A 481 78.93 22.37 -37.59
C GLY A 481 79.44 23.81 -37.40
N PRO A 482 80.41 24.04 -36.49
CA PRO A 482 80.89 25.38 -36.12
C PRO A 482 81.67 26.15 -37.22
N GLY A 483 81.90 25.55 -38.39
CA GLY A 483 82.53 26.18 -39.57
C GLY A 483 81.68 25.99 -40.83
N THR A 484 80.42 26.44 -40.77
CA THR A 484 79.38 26.18 -41.79
C THR A 484 79.84 26.49 -43.22
N ASP A 485 79.81 25.47 -44.08
CA ASP A 485 79.96 25.52 -45.54
C ASP A 485 78.81 24.72 -46.15
N VAL A 486 77.65 25.38 -46.29
CA VAL A 486 76.40 24.71 -46.68
C VAL A 486 76.46 24.31 -48.15
N PRO A 487 76.32 23.02 -48.49
CA PRO A 487 76.36 22.56 -49.89
C PRO A 487 75.24 23.19 -50.73
N LYS A 488 75.56 23.57 -51.96
CA LYS A 488 74.57 24.08 -52.93
C LYS A 488 73.62 22.97 -53.38
N ILE A 489 72.46 23.36 -53.92
CA ILE A 489 71.41 22.43 -54.36
C ILE A 489 71.93 21.39 -55.37
N ASP A 490 72.84 21.78 -56.26
CA ASP A 490 73.42 20.87 -57.26
C ASP A 490 74.32 19.80 -56.61
N GLU A 491 75.11 20.17 -55.59
CA GLU A 491 75.91 19.21 -54.79
C GLU A 491 75.02 18.27 -53.98
N LEU A 492 73.92 18.77 -53.40
CA LEU A 492 72.94 17.95 -52.69
C LEU A 492 72.28 16.92 -53.61
N ARG A 493 72.00 17.31 -54.85
CA ARG A 493 71.45 16.41 -55.88
C ARG A 493 72.47 15.36 -56.29
N GLU A 494 73.74 15.73 -56.45
CA GLU A 494 74.81 14.78 -56.80
C GLU A 494 75.03 13.73 -55.70
N ILE A 495 75.02 14.14 -54.42
CA ILE A 495 75.09 13.24 -53.27
C ILE A 495 73.89 12.28 -53.24
N ALA A 496 72.69 12.80 -53.51
CA ALA A 496 71.46 12.04 -53.53
C ALA A 496 71.44 10.99 -54.65
N GLU A 497 71.80 11.39 -55.88
CA GLU A 497 71.83 10.50 -57.04
C GLU A 497 72.95 9.45 -56.94
N GLY A 498 74.13 9.82 -56.43
CA GLY A 498 75.27 8.91 -56.26
C GLY A 498 75.01 7.77 -55.26
N LEU A 499 74.08 7.97 -54.34
CA LEU A 499 73.69 6.97 -53.33
C LEU A 499 72.42 6.18 -53.70
N VAL A 500 71.59 6.71 -54.59
CA VAL A 500 70.37 6.06 -55.10
C VAL A 500 70.64 5.19 -56.34
N LYS A 501 71.53 5.61 -57.25
CA LYS A 501 71.90 4.86 -58.47
C LYS A 501 72.38 3.41 -58.21
N PRO A 502 73.14 3.11 -57.14
CA PRO A 502 73.55 1.73 -56.83
C PRO A 502 72.40 0.81 -56.38
N ARG A 503 71.22 1.33 -56.02
CA ARG A 503 70.03 0.52 -55.66
C ARG A 503 69.08 0.30 -56.83
N GLN A 504 69.07 1.17 -57.83
CA GLN A 504 68.28 0.97 -59.06
C GLN A 504 68.91 -0.06 -60.01
N GLN A 505 70.21 -0.34 -59.88
CA GLN A 505 70.93 -1.35 -60.69
C GLN A 505 71.11 -2.72 -60.01
N ALA A 506 70.59 -2.88 -58.78
CA ALA A 506 70.61 -4.15 -58.04
C ALA A 506 69.20 -4.73 -57.80
N GLY A 507 68.19 -4.14 -58.46
CA GLY A 507 66.82 -4.67 -58.54
C GLY A 507 66.62 -5.48 -59.81
#